data_AF-A0A1B6CHA6-F1
#
_entry.id   AF-A0A1B6CHA6-F1
#
_cell.length_a   1.000
_cell.length_b   1.000
_cell.length_c   1.000
_cell.angle_alpha   90.00
_cell.angle_beta   90.00
_cell.angle_gamma   90.00
#
_symmetry.space_group_name_H-M   'P 1'
#
loop_
_entity.id
_entity.type
_entity.pdbx_description
1 polymer ?
#
loop_
_entity_poly.entity_id
_entity_poly.type
_entity_poly.pdbx_seq_one_letter_code
_entity_poly.pdbx_strand_id
1 'polypeptide(L)'
;MEFYPKDDLDISFIKPNIESKIQQIYSGCHIFLTGSTGFIGKFLLEKLLRSCDIAQVYILIRQKKGMASDERLEYLFQSVFFERLLIANKNARNLITLIEGDLTLPDLGLSQGDLNILHNKIDFVFHCAATLNMMEHLRTAININVNATMFLLEQAKLMKKLKAFVYVSTAYSHAMLYNIEEKFYPTKYNAEEIKLIVNTNNDDQLTALTPQLLEDWPNTYVFTKAIAENLVSTYHEIPVVVVRPAQIISSVFEPLKGYVDNIYGPIATTLGAATGFLKVWSCDGNVKSFVIPVDIVVNSILSIAWYTVSYKTNSTENLLRVFNLVPSKDKIISINHNFEKFREVFCKEKVYSSYTIGPYNMKCVKNESLYRFFFILFHVIPPFFVDVVLKLFGYKQRVLPIYRKVYLANKILAYFCTKDYNFSDKNSGKLWSLMNSKDKEIFNFDQNSYTYEEYYRNCVRGGRVYLTKDPMDTVPAATKRYKRVIFLNILFKAAFYLIIGIFFINFI
;
A
#
# COMPACT_ATOMS: atom_id res chain seq x y z
N MET A 1 -24.05 -12.43 12.86
CA MET A 1 -23.27 -12.51 11.62
C MET A 1 -22.13 -13.48 11.87
N GLU A 2 -22.17 -14.67 11.25
CA GLU A 2 -21.05 -15.62 11.29
C GLU A 2 -19.89 -15.05 10.46
N PHE A 3 -19.12 -14.13 11.04
CA PHE A 3 -18.16 -13.29 10.31
C PHE A 3 -16.74 -13.87 10.25
N TYR A 4 -16.58 -15.18 10.35
CA TYR A 4 -15.28 -15.81 10.15
C TYR A 4 -15.51 -17.16 9.48
N PRO A 5 -14.71 -17.57 8.47
CA PRO A 5 -14.49 -19.00 8.30
C PRO A 5 -14.02 -19.50 9.67
N LYS A 6 -14.87 -20.27 10.38
CA LYS A 6 -14.54 -20.82 11.71
C LYS A 6 -13.21 -21.58 11.70
N ASP A 7 -12.74 -21.95 10.52
CA ASP A 7 -11.54 -22.73 10.24
C ASP A 7 -10.21 -21.97 10.42
N ASP A 8 -10.21 -20.62 10.54
CA ASP A 8 -8.98 -19.81 10.69
C ASP A 8 -8.79 -19.17 12.08
N LEU A 9 -9.62 -19.56 13.06
CA LEU A 9 -9.61 -18.99 14.41
C LEU A 9 -8.57 -19.65 15.31
N ASP A 10 -7.30 -19.26 15.18
CA ASP A 10 -6.38 -19.34 16.32
C ASP A 10 -6.53 -18.06 17.17
N ILE A 11 -7.38 -18.15 18.19
CA ILE A 11 -7.72 -17.07 19.13
C ILE A 11 -6.72 -17.01 20.29
N SER A 12 -5.56 -17.66 20.20
CA SER A 12 -4.55 -17.56 21.25
C SER A 12 -3.93 -16.14 21.30
N PHE A 13 -4.48 -15.28 22.15
CA PHE A 13 -3.75 -14.12 22.67
C PHE A 13 -2.71 -14.65 23.65
N ILE A 14 -1.50 -14.91 23.16
CA ILE A 14 -0.37 -15.23 24.03
C ILE A 14 0.08 -13.89 24.61
N LYS A 15 -0.22 -13.67 25.89
CA LYS A 15 0.36 -12.55 26.66
C LYS A 15 1.88 -12.60 26.46
N PRO A 16 2.55 -11.49 26.07
CA PRO A 16 3.98 -11.51 25.80
C PRO A 16 4.76 -12.11 26.97
N ASN A 17 5.32 -13.30 26.78
CA ASN A 17 6.38 -13.78 27.66
C ASN A 17 7.68 -13.14 27.12
N ILE A 18 8.42 -12.42 27.96
CA ILE A 18 9.45 -11.42 27.58
C ILE A 18 10.76 -12.11 27.11
N GLU A 19 10.67 -13.10 26.23
CA GLU A 19 11.81 -13.79 25.61
C GLU A 19 12.22 -13.18 24.27
N SER A 20 11.33 -12.38 23.65
CA SER A 20 11.64 -11.63 22.42
C SER A 20 12.44 -10.37 22.74
N LYS A 21 13.61 -10.23 22.09
CA LYS A 21 14.44 -9.02 22.20
C LYS A 21 13.78 -7.82 21.53
N ILE A 22 13.01 -8.05 20.47
CA ILE A 22 12.22 -7.00 19.83
C ILE A 22 11.16 -6.48 20.80
N GLN A 23 10.39 -7.33 21.48
CA GLN A 23 9.40 -6.87 22.47
C GLN A 23 10.06 -6.09 23.61
N GLN A 24 11.22 -6.53 24.09
CA GLN A 24 11.97 -5.88 25.16
C GLN A 24 12.31 -4.41 24.86
N ILE A 25 12.73 -4.07 23.64
CA ILE A 25 13.11 -2.68 23.32
C ILE A 25 11.92 -1.72 23.28
N TYR A 26 10.71 -2.23 23.04
CA TYR A 26 9.47 -1.45 23.02
C TYR A 26 8.79 -1.39 24.39
N SER A 27 9.22 -2.21 25.37
CA SER A 27 8.61 -2.25 26.69
C SER A 27 8.69 -0.88 27.36
N GLY A 28 7.54 -0.38 27.83
CA GLY A 28 7.42 0.92 28.48
C GLY A 28 7.72 2.14 27.60
N CYS A 29 7.84 1.97 26.28
CA CYS A 29 8.23 3.05 25.37
C CYS A 29 7.04 3.87 24.88
N HIS A 30 7.31 5.14 24.55
CA HIS A 30 6.38 6.03 23.88
C HIS A 30 6.69 6.14 22.39
N ILE A 31 5.66 6.01 21.56
CA ILE A 31 5.79 5.94 20.11
C ILE A 31 5.04 7.10 19.47
N PHE A 32 5.68 7.83 18.56
CA PHE A 32 5.00 8.77 17.68
C PHE A 32 4.81 8.16 16.29
N LEU A 33 3.56 8.06 15.84
CA LEU A 33 3.19 7.44 14.58
C LEU A 33 2.41 8.42 13.71
N THR A 34 2.98 8.75 12.56
CA THR A 34 2.25 9.48 11.51
C THR A 34 1.63 8.49 10.52
N GLY A 35 0.49 8.85 9.94
CA GLY A 35 -0.16 8.02 8.92
C GLY A 35 -0.83 6.78 9.49
N SER A 36 -1.21 6.81 10.78
CA SER A 36 -1.90 5.72 11.50
C SER A 36 -3.22 5.30 10.84
N THR A 37 -3.91 6.20 10.13
CA THR A 37 -5.13 5.89 9.37
C THR A 37 -4.86 5.27 7.99
N GLY A 38 -3.59 5.21 7.57
CA GLY A 38 -3.16 4.62 6.30
C GLY A 38 -3.01 3.10 6.38
N PHE A 39 -2.71 2.47 5.23
CA PHE A 39 -2.65 1.00 5.15
C PHE A 39 -1.51 0.41 6.01
N ILE A 40 -0.28 0.88 5.86
CA ILE A 40 0.85 0.44 6.71
C ILE A 40 0.65 0.89 8.15
N GLY A 41 0.30 2.16 8.36
CA GLY A 41 0.24 2.77 9.69
C GLY A 41 -0.74 2.09 10.63
N LYS A 42 -1.91 1.64 10.15
CA LYS A 42 -2.85 0.92 11.01
C LYS A 42 -2.38 -0.49 11.36
N PHE A 43 -1.73 -1.20 10.43
CA PHE A 43 -1.15 -2.52 10.71
C PHE A 43 -0.03 -2.39 11.74
N LEU A 44 0.80 -1.35 11.59
CA LEU A 44 1.83 -1.03 12.55
C LEU A 44 1.25 -0.68 13.92
N LEU A 45 0.20 0.14 13.97
CA LEU A 45 -0.52 0.46 15.21
C LEU A 45 -1.11 -0.80 15.88
N GLU A 46 -1.82 -1.63 15.12
CA GLU A 46 -2.40 -2.88 15.64
C GLU A 46 -1.32 -3.82 16.16
N LYS A 47 -0.24 -4.01 15.40
CA LYS A 47 0.86 -4.88 15.79
C LYS A 47 1.56 -4.39 17.05
N LEU A 48 1.80 -3.08 17.17
CA LEU A 48 2.37 -2.47 18.38
C LEU A 48 1.47 -2.70 19.60
N LEU A 49 0.16 -2.48 19.47
CA LEU A 49 -0.79 -2.62 20.58
C LEU A 49 -1.03 -4.09 20.97
N ARG A 50 -0.95 -5.02 20.01
CA ARG A 50 -1.16 -6.46 20.25
C ARG A 50 0.10 -7.16 20.75
N SER A 51 1.25 -6.82 20.17
CA SER A 51 2.48 -7.60 20.33
C SER A 51 3.57 -6.88 21.12
N CYS A 52 3.41 -5.62 21.52
CA CYS A 52 4.41 -4.91 22.31
C CYS A 52 3.81 -4.36 23.61
N ASP A 53 4.58 -4.42 24.71
CA ASP A 53 4.20 -3.86 26.00
C ASP A 53 4.55 -2.36 26.07
N ILE A 54 3.90 -1.55 25.25
CA ILE A 54 4.21 -0.12 25.12
C ILE A 54 3.53 0.74 26.18
N ALA A 55 4.10 1.91 26.48
CA ALA A 55 3.48 2.86 27.40
C ALA A 55 2.37 3.67 26.72
N GLN A 56 2.63 4.24 25.53
CA GLN A 56 1.65 5.04 24.78
C GLN A 56 2.04 5.16 23.30
N VAL A 57 1.06 5.13 22.39
CA VAL A 57 1.20 5.58 21.00
C VAL A 57 0.52 6.93 20.81
N TYR A 58 1.30 7.93 20.42
CA TYR A 58 0.85 9.22 19.97
C TYR A 58 0.66 9.18 18.46
N ILE A 59 -0.59 9.30 18.00
CA ILE A 59 -0.92 9.21 16.59
C ILE A 59 -1.26 10.59 16.03
N LEU A 60 -0.63 10.94 14.91
CA LEU A 60 -0.94 12.18 14.19
C LEU A 60 -2.13 11.95 13.25
N ILE A 61 -3.26 12.60 13.52
CA ILE A 61 -4.44 12.57 12.66
C ILE A 61 -4.85 13.99 12.31
N ARG A 62 -4.95 14.26 11.01
CA ARG A 62 -5.50 15.52 10.49
C ARG A 62 -7.02 15.58 10.56
N GLN A 63 -7.57 16.78 10.63
CA GLN A 63 -8.96 17.02 10.31
C GLN A 63 -9.22 16.68 8.83
N LYS A 64 -10.43 16.20 8.50
CA LYS A 64 -10.88 16.06 7.11
C LYS A 64 -12.20 16.80 6.96
N LYS A 65 -12.50 17.34 5.77
CA LYS A 65 -13.75 18.07 5.51
C LYS A 65 -14.96 17.31 6.06
N GLY A 66 -15.62 17.89 7.06
CA GLY A 66 -16.82 17.33 7.70
C GLY A 66 -16.57 16.20 8.71
N MET A 67 -15.34 15.98 9.16
CA MET A 67 -15.01 14.97 10.18
C MET A 67 -13.81 15.41 11.03
N ALA A 68 -14.02 15.56 12.33
CA ALA A 68 -12.99 15.95 13.29
C ALA A 68 -11.96 14.84 13.54
N SER A 69 -10.79 15.19 14.05
CA SER A 69 -9.65 14.26 14.20
C SER A 69 -9.95 13.11 15.19
N ASP A 70 -10.72 13.40 16.23
CA ASP A 70 -11.26 12.46 17.21
C ASP A 70 -12.32 11.54 16.62
N GLU A 71 -13.26 12.05 15.83
CA GLU A 71 -14.24 11.22 15.12
C GLU A 71 -13.54 10.24 14.16
N ARG A 72 -12.50 10.71 13.47
CA ARG A 72 -11.68 9.86 12.58
C ARG A 72 -10.97 8.75 13.35
N LEU A 73 -10.54 9.02 14.57
CA LEU A 73 -9.94 8.03 15.47
C LEU A 73 -10.98 6.98 15.87
N GLU A 74 -12.16 7.40 16.29
CA GLU A 74 -13.23 6.44 16.66
C GLU A 74 -13.64 5.57 15.48
N TYR A 75 -13.77 6.15 14.29
CA TYR A 75 -14.05 5.38 13.06
C TYR A 75 -12.96 4.34 12.73
N LEU A 76 -11.68 4.65 13.03
CA LEU A 76 -10.58 3.69 12.84
C LEU A 76 -10.80 2.44 13.70
N PHE A 77 -11.19 2.60 14.98
CA PHE A 77 -11.40 1.50 15.93
C PHE A 77 -12.73 0.76 15.77
N GLN A 78 -13.69 1.33 15.05
CA GLN A 78 -14.93 0.64 14.66
C GLN A 78 -14.72 -0.40 13.54
N SER A 79 -13.55 -0.39 12.88
CA SER A 79 -13.22 -1.37 11.85
C SER A 79 -13.02 -2.76 12.44
N VAL A 80 -13.52 -3.80 11.74
CA VAL A 80 -13.25 -5.22 12.02
C VAL A 80 -11.75 -5.53 12.18
N PHE A 81 -10.89 -4.71 11.58
CA PHE A 81 -9.45 -4.81 11.69
C PHE A 81 -8.93 -4.78 13.15
N PHE A 82 -9.55 -3.97 14.01
CA PHE A 82 -9.15 -3.82 15.42
C PHE A 82 -10.03 -4.65 16.37
N GLU A 83 -11.08 -5.31 15.88
CA GLU A 83 -12.04 -6.04 16.72
C GLU A 83 -11.34 -7.13 17.54
N ARG A 84 -10.47 -7.92 16.93
CA ARG A 84 -9.68 -8.97 17.63
C ARG A 84 -8.82 -8.37 18.75
N LEU A 85 -8.16 -7.25 18.49
CA LEU A 85 -7.33 -6.55 19.48
C LEU A 85 -8.19 -6.09 20.66
N LEU A 86 -9.33 -5.45 20.40
CA LEU A 86 -10.20 -4.90 21.44
C LEU A 86 -10.89 -5.99 22.27
N ILE A 87 -11.20 -7.15 21.67
CA ILE A 87 -11.69 -8.33 22.40
C ILE A 87 -10.60 -8.85 23.35
N ALA A 88 -9.37 -8.99 22.87
CA ALA A 88 -8.27 -9.53 23.66
C ALA A 88 -7.74 -8.55 24.73
N ASN A 89 -7.73 -7.26 24.41
CA ASN A 89 -7.30 -6.18 25.28
C ASN A 89 -8.26 -4.98 25.16
N LYS A 90 -9.29 -4.98 26.01
CA LYS A 90 -10.29 -3.89 26.07
C LYS A 90 -9.68 -2.52 26.38
N ASN A 91 -8.49 -2.49 26.98
CA ASN A 91 -7.79 -1.26 27.35
C ASN A 91 -6.82 -0.78 26.25
N ALA A 92 -6.70 -1.47 25.12
CA ALA A 92 -5.77 -1.07 24.05
C ALA A 92 -6.02 0.36 23.56
N ARG A 93 -7.28 0.82 23.57
CA ARG A 93 -7.66 2.20 23.22
C ARG A 93 -7.05 3.26 24.14
N ASN A 94 -6.83 2.93 25.42
CA ASN A 94 -6.28 3.85 26.43
C ASN A 94 -4.78 4.12 26.20
N LEU A 95 -4.10 3.22 25.49
CA LEU A 95 -2.69 3.37 25.10
C LEU A 95 -2.50 4.35 23.94
N ILE A 96 -3.56 5.04 23.49
CA ILE A 96 -3.52 5.90 22.31
C ILE A 96 -3.85 7.33 22.69
N THR A 97 -2.94 8.24 22.36
CA THR A 97 -3.15 9.68 22.44
C THR A 97 -3.24 10.25 21.04
N LEU A 98 -4.33 10.97 20.76
CA LEU A 98 -4.47 11.74 19.54
C LEU A 98 -3.60 13.01 19.63
N ILE A 99 -2.80 13.25 18.60
CA ILE A 99 -2.21 14.56 18.30
C ILE A 99 -2.85 15.04 17.00
N GLU A 100 -3.53 16.19 17.05
CA GLU A 100 -4.06 16.81 15.85
C GLU A 100 -2.93 17.44 15.03
N GLY A 101 -2.88 17.16 13.73
CA GLY A 101 -1.95 17.83 12.84
C GLY A 101 -2.01 17.34 11.40
N ASP A 102 -1.53 18.16 10.48
CA ASP A 102 -1.60 17.96 9.04
C ASP A 102 -0.25 18.29 8.39
N LEU A 103 0.29 17.32 7.63
CA LEU A 103 1.58 17.45 6.94
C LEU A 103 1.60 18.56 5.86
N THR A 104 0.43 19.08 5.47
CA THR A 104 0.33 20.21 4.54
C THR A 104 0.54 21.57 5.21
N LEU A 105 0.47 21.63 6.54
CA LEU A 105 0.58 22.87 7.30
C LEU A 105 2.03 23.14 7.74
N PRO A 106 2.41 24.42 7.94
CA PRO A 106 3.63 24.77 8.66
C PRO A 106 3.67 24.06 10.02
N ASP A 107 4.84 23.54 10.38
CA ASP A 107 5.08 22.83 11.65
C ASP A 107 4.06 21.72 11.96
N LEU A 108 3.44 21.18 10.90
CA LEU A 108 2.38 20.17 10.94
C LEU A 108 1.12 20.63 11.68
N GLY A 109 1.00 21.92 12.00
CA GLY A 109 -0.06 22.46 12.86
C GLY A 109 0.06 22.05 14.33
N LEU A 110 1.25 21.60 14.79
CA LEU A 110 1.45 21.17 16.16
C LEU A 110 1.49 22.34 17.14
N SER A 111 0.89 22.15 18.31
CA SER A 111 1.00 23.12 19.41
C SER A 111 2.32 22.97 20.15
N GLN A 112 2.70 23.98 20.94
CA GLN A 112 3.86 23.88 21.83
C GLN A 112 3.72 22.73 22.84
N GLY A 113 2.49 22.40 23.26
CA GLY A 113 2.21 21.25 24.12
C GLY A 113 2.56 19.92 23.44
N ASP A 114 2.20 19.79 22.17
CA ASP A 114 2.53 18.60 21.37
C ASP A 114 4.04 18.48 21.15
N LEU A 115 4.72 19.59 20.85
CA LEU A 115 6.18 19.62 20.74
C LEU A 115 6.86 19.19 22.04
N ASN A 116 6.36 19.66 23.19
CA ASN A 116 6.87 19.25 24.49
C ASN A 116 6.67 17.74 24.74
N ILE A 117 5.57 17.16 24.28
CA ILE A 117 5.36 15.70 24.32
C ILE A 117 6.42 15.01 23.46
N LEU A 118 6.60 15.46 22.20
CA LEU A 118 7.58 14.90 21.28
C LEU A 118 8.98 14.91 21.90
N HIS A 119 9.45 16.06 22.37
CA HIS A 119 10.83 16.22 22.87
C HIS A 119 11.12 15.44 24.15
N ASN A 120 10.14 15.32 25.06
CA ASN A 120 10.39 14.76 26.40
C ASN A 120 9.97 13.30 26.56
N LYS A 121 9.04 12.79 25.75
CA LYS A 121 8.47 11.45 25.94
C LYS A 121 8.89 10.44 24.88
N ILE A 122 9.00 10.83 23.62
CA ILE A 122 9.04 9.88 22.49
C ILE A 122 10.36 9.13 22.39
N ASP A 123 10.26 7.81 22.35
CA ASP A 123 11.37 6.87 22.12
C ASP A 123 11.48 6.46 20.65
N PHE A 124 10.35 6.28 19.95
CA PHE A 124 10.32 5.83 18.56
C PHE A 124 9.46 6.74 17.70
N VAL A 125 9.97 7.11 16.52
CA VAL A 125 9.18 7.78 15.49
C VAL A 125 9.00 6.84 14.30
N PHE A 126 7.76 6.57 13.93
CA PHE A 126 7.41 5.89 12.68
C PHE A 126 6.74 6.89 11.74
N HIS A 127 7.50 7.35 10.74
CA HIS A 127 7.00 8.28 9.74
C HIS A 127 6.46 7.53 8.51
N CYS A 128 5.18 7.13 8.59
CA CYS A 128 4.48 6.40 7.53
C CYS A 128 3.57 7.28 6.66
N ALA A 129 3.31 8.53 7.07
CA ALA A 129 2.44 9.44 6.32
C ALA A 129 3.12 9.93 5.03
N ALA A 130 2.36 9.91 3.93
CA ALA A 130 2.77 10.42 2.63
C ALA A 130 1.53 10.65 1.76
N THR A 131 1.65 11.47 0.72
CA THR A 131 0.69 11.42 -0.39
C THR A 131 1.05 10.25 -1.31
N LEU A 132 0.09 9.37 -1.58
CA LEU A 132 0.23 8.27 -2.54
C LEU A 132 -0.34 8.64 -3.92
N ASN A 133 -0.84 9.86 -4.07
CA ASN A 133 -1.34 10.36 -5.33
C ASN A 133 -0.16 10.67 -6.25
N MET A 134 0.07 9.81 -7.23
CA MET A 134 1.16 9.97 -8.21
C MET A 134 0.97 11.21 -9.11
N MET A 135 -0.21 11.83 -9.13
CA MET A 135 -0.47 13.06 -9.90
C MET A 135 -0.74 14.25 -8.97
N GLU A 136 -0.27 14.19 -7.73
CA GLU A 136 -0.42 15.30 -6.80
C GLU A 136 0.32 16.54 -7.33
N HIS A 137 -0.27 17.73 -7.12
CA HIS A 137 0.40 18.98 -7.47
C HIS A 137 1.73 19.09 -6.72
N LEU A 138 2.78 19.54 -7.41
CA LEU A 138 4.15 19.49 -6.90
C LEU A 138 4.31 20.19 -5.54
N ARG A 139 3.65 21.35 -5.34
CA ARG A 139 3.68 22.05 -4.04
C ARG A 139 3.15 21.18 -2.92
N THR A 140 1.99 20.57 -3.14
CA THR A 140 1.34 19.69 -2.16
C THR A 140 2.19 18.45 -1.88
N ALA A 141 2.77 17.84 -2.92
CA ALA A 141 3.66 16.69 -2.77
C ALA A 141 4.93 17.02 -1.98
N ILE A 142 5.56 18.17 -2.24
CA ILE A 142 6.75 18.65 -1.52
C ILE A 142 6.42 19.00 -0.07
N ASN A 143 5.30 19.68 0.19
CA ASN A 143 4.87 19.97 1.55
C ASN A 143 4.71 18.69 2.38
N ILE A 144 3.99 17.70 1.84
CA ILE A 144 3.68 16.46 2.55
C ILE A 144 4.91 15.56 2.71
N ASN A 145 5.66 15.31 1.63
CA ASN A 145 6.69 14.27 1.64
C ASN A 145 8.08 14.81 2.02
N VAL A 146 8.36 16.10 1.79
CA VAL A 146 9.69 16.70 2.03
C VAL A 146 9.66 17.64 3.23
N ASN A 147 8.82 18.67 3.22
CA ASN A 147 8.82 19.69 4.29
C ASN A 147 8.38 19.09 5.64
N ALA A 148 7.33 18.27 5.66
CA ALA A 148 6.91 17.61 6.89
C ALA A 148 7.96 16.62 7.42
N THR A 149 8.65 15.90 6.53
CA THR A 149 9.78 15.03 6.89
C THR A 149 10.91 15.84 7.51
N MET A 150 11.29 16.95 6.89
CA MET A 150 12.33 17.86 7.38
C MET A 150 11.99 18.39 8.77
N PHE A 151 10.77 18.88 8.96
CA PHE A 151 10.33 19.36 10.26
C PHE A 151 10.42 18.25 11.32
N LEU A 152 9.94 17.04 11.03
CA LEU A 152 10.00 15.93 11.98
C LEU A 152 11.43 15.50 12.32
N LEU A 153 12.36 15.56 11.35
CA LEU A 153 13.78 15.30 11.59
C LEU A 153 14.41 16.37 12.49
N GLU A 154 14.09 17.64 12.28
CA GLU A 154 14.52 18.72 13.19
C GLU A 154 13.94 18.54 14.60
N GLN A 155 12.67 18.17 14.73
CA GLN A 155 12.09 17.87 16.04
C GLN A 155 12.75 16.63 16.68
N ALA A 156 13.11 15.62 15.87
CA ALA A 156 13.76 14.40 16.34
C ALA A 156 15.15 14.67 16.96
N LYS A 157 15.89 15.68 16.48
CA LYS A 157 17.16 16.11 17.09
C LYS A 157 17.00 16.64 18.52
N LEU A 158 15.82 17.16 18.83
CA LEU A 158 15.47 17.69 20.16
C LEU A 158 14.86 16.63 21.09
N MET A 159 14.59 15.42 20.59
CA MET A 159 13.98 14.33 21.37
C MET A 159 15.01 13.66 22.29
N LYS A 160 14.84 13.86 23.59
CA LYS A 160 15.78 13.41 24.63
C LYS A 160 15.88 11.89 24.77
N LYS A 161 14.85 11.16 24.33
CA LYS A 161 14.72 9.70 24.49
C LYS A 161 14.78 8.93 23.17
N LEU A 162 15.02 9.61 22.05
CA LEU A 162 14.90 8.99 20.72
C LEU A 162 15.86 7.81 20.55
N LYS A 163 15.28 6.62 20.40
CA LYS A 163 15.96 5.35 20.14
C LYS A 163 16.05 5.06 18.65
N ALA A 164 14.98 5.31 17.87
CA ALA A 164 14.98 5.16 16.42
C ALA A 164 13.95 6.05 15.73
N PHE A 165 14.33 6.58 14.55
CA PHE A 165 13.43 7.22 13.60
C PHE A 165 13.34 6.35 12.33
N VAL A 166 12.17 5.79 12.06
CA VAL A 166 11.93 4.97 10.87
C VAL A 166 11.14 5.78 9.85
N TYR A 167 11.77 6.11 8.72
CA TYR A 167 11.14 6.75 7.58
C TYR A 167 10.67 5.71 6.57
N VAL A 168 9.37 5.70 6.26
CA VAL A 168 8.82 4.81 5.22
C VAL A 168 8.81 5.53 3.87
N SER A 169 9.66 5.06 2.98
CA SER A 169 9.74 5.47 1.58
C SER A 169 9.07 4.41 0.68
N THR A 170 9.66 4.10 -0.48
CA THR A 170 9.20 3.08 -1.41
C THR A 170 10.39 2.52 -2.19
N ALA A 171 10.34 1.24 -2.56
CA ALA A 171 11.35 0.61 -3.42
C ALA A 171 11.50 1.37 -4.76
N TYR A 172 10.46 2.08 -5.17
CA TYR A 172 10.38 2.79 -6.45
C TYR A 172 10.86 4.25 -6.40
N SER A 173 11.43 4.74 -5.30
CA SER A 173 11.92 6.14 -5.22
C SER A 173 12.95 6.45 -6.31
N HIS A 174 13.73 5.44 -6.71
CA HIS A 174 14.69 5.50 -7.81
C HIS A 174 14.27 4.62 -9.00
N ALA A 175 12.99 4.62 -9.36
CA ALA A 175 12.43 3.75 -10.43
C ALA A 175 12.90 4.06 -11.86
N MET A 176 13.77 5.04 -12.07
CA MET A 176 14.51 5.24 -13.32
C MET A 176 15.70 4.26 -13.44
N LEU A 177 16.20 3.74 -12.33
CA LEU A 177 17.30 2.78 -12.30
C LEU A 177 16.79 1.34 -12.46
N TYR A 178 17.58 0.52 -13.16
CA TYR A 178 17.35 -0.93 -13.20
C TYR A 178 17.83 -1.62 -11.91
N ASN A 179 19.06 -1.32 -11.48
CA ASN A 179 19.64 -1.84 -10.24
C ASN A 179 19.42 -0.85 -9.10
N ILE A 180 18.62 -1.23 -8.10
CA ILE A 180 18.28 -0.41 -6.94
C ILE A 180 18.82 -1.08 -5.68
N GLU A 181 19.91 -0.53 -5.17
CA GLU A 181 20.66 -1.00 -4.02
C GLU A 181 20.15 -0.39 -2.71
N GLU A 182 20.53 -1.00 -1.59
CA GLU A 182 20.20 -0.54 -0.24
C GLU A 182 21.18 0.54 0.24
N LYS A 183 21.22 1.65 -0.51
CA LYS A 183 22.02 2.84 -0.24
C LYS A 183 21.23 4.11 -0.52
N PHE A 184 21.69 5.23 0.03
CA PHE A 184 21.18 6.54 -0.37
C PHE A 184 21.71 6.91 -1.75
N TYR A 185 20.85 7.49 -2.56
CA TYR A 185 21.22 8.01 -3.89
C TYR A 185 21.17 9.54 -3.86
N PRO A 186 22.10 10.21 -4.54
CA PRO A 186 22.00 11.65 -4.74
C PRO A 186 20.81 11.97 -5.64
N THR A 187 20.19 13.12 -5.40
CA THR A 187 19.18 13.73 -6.27
C THR A 187 19.76 15.01 -6.87
N LYS A 188 19.24 15.42 -8.03
CA LYS A 188 19.65 16.68 -8.67
C LYS A 188 19.37 17.89 -7.77
N TYR A 189 18.23 17.86 -7.10
CA TYR A 189 17.80 18.88 -6.14
C TYR A 189 17.87 18.31 -4.73
N ASN A 190 18.42 19.08 -3.80
CA ASN A 190 18.23 18.84 -2.37
C ASN A 190 16.90 19.44 -1.87
N ALA A 191 16.56 19.18 -0.61
CA ALA A 191 15.29 19.62 -0.02
C ALA A 191 15.11 21.15 -0.01
N GLU A 192 16.18 21.91 0.28
CA GLU A 192 16.11 23.37 0.34
C GLU A 192 15.97 24.00 -1.06
N GLU A 193 16.68 23.47 -2.05
CA GLU A 193 16.59 23.91 -3.45
C GLU A 193 15.18 23.71 -4.01
N ILE A 194 14.59 22.52 -3.85
CA ILE A 194 13.25 22.26 -4.37
C ILE A 194 12.18 23.06 -3.63
N LYS A 195 12.37 23.29 -2.32
CA LYS A 195 11.51 24.14 -1.51
C LYS A 195 11.56 25.59 -1.97
N LEU A 196 12.75 26.11 -2.29
CA LEU A 196 12.90 27.45 -2.86
C LEU A 196 12.19 27.58 -4.22
N ILE A 197 12.35 26.59 -5.12
CA ILE A 197 11.66 26.55 -6.41
C ILE A 197 10.14 26.56 -6.20
N VAL A 198 9.63 25.75 -5.29
CA VAL A 198 8.19 25.69 -4.98
C VAL A 198 7.69 27.02 -4.42
N ASN A 199 8.43 27.66 -3.51
CA ASN A 199 7.99 28.88 -2.85
C ASN A 199 8.08 30.13 -3.73
N THR A 200 8.95 30.15 -4.75
CA THR A 200 9.14 31.31 -5.65
C THR A 200 8.23 31.30 -6.87
N ASN A 201 7.53 30.20 -7.14
CA ASN A 201 6.60 30.07 -8.27
C ASN A 201 5.16 29.94 -7.77
N ASN A 202 4.20 30.48 -8.52
CA ASN A 202 2.77 30.22 -8.29
C ASN A 202 2.34 28.84 -8.84
N ASP A 203 1.10 28.43 -8.58
CA ASP A 203 0.64 27.07 -8.89
C ASP A 203 0.54 26.76 -10.39
N ASP A 204 0.24 27.75 -11.22
CA ASP A 204 0.20 27.61 -12.69
C ASP A 204 1.61 27.47 -13.25
N GLN A 205 2.54 28.30 -12.77
CA GLN A 205 3.96 28.21 -13.11
C GLN A 205 4.53 26.85 -12.70
N LEU A 206 4.25 26.37 -11.49
CA LEU A 206 4.69 25.05 -11.04
C LEU A 206 4.10 23.92 -11.87
N THR A 207 2.82 24.03 -12.26
CA THR A 207 2.20 23.04 -13.15
C THR A 207 2.93 22.96 -14.48
N ALA A 208 3.33 24.10 -15.07
CA ALA A 208 4.11 24.15 -16.30
C ALA A 208 5.55 23.64 -16.13
N LEU A 209 6.19 23.91 -14.98
CA LEU A 209 7.57 23.51 -14.68
C LEU A 209 7.71 22.04 -14.26
N THR A 210 6.66 21.44 -13.66
CA THR A 210 6.71 20.09 -13.07
C THR A 210 7.29 19.04 -14.02
N PRO A 211 6.90 18.93 -15.30
CA PRO A 211 7.48 17.94 -16.20
C PRO A 211 9.00 18.09 -16.39
N GLN A 212 9.53 19.32 -16.35
CA GLN A 212 10.96 19.59 -16.48
C GLN A 212 11.71 19.27 -15.18
N LEU A 213 11.08 19.51 -14.03
CA LEU A 213 11.66 19.19 -12.71
C LEU A 213 11.71 17.69 -12.43
N LEU A 214 10.72 16.94 -12.92
CA LEU A 214 10.67 15.49 -12.74
C LEU A 214 11.74 14.76 -13.55
N GLU A 215 12.14 15.28 -14.70
CA GLU A 215 13.10 14.64 -15.61
C GLU A 215 12.73 13.16 -15.87
N ASP A 216 13.56 12.22 -15.41
CA ASP A 216 13.37 10.77 -15.57
C ASP A 216 12.43 10.15 -14.52
N TRP A 217 12.07 10.88 -13.46
CA TRP A 217 11.11 10.37 -12.49
C TRP A 217 9.73 10.29 -13.12
N PRO A 218 9.07 9.11 -13.07
CA PRO A 218 7.79 8.91 -13.77
C PRO A 218 6.62 9.70 -13.20
N ASN A 219 6.73 10.21 -11.97
CA ASN A 219 5.67 10.94 -11.30
C ASN A 219 6.17 11.68 -10.04
N THR A 220 5.32 12.59 -9.53
CA THR A 220 5.63 13.43 -8.35
C THR A 220 5.80 12.62 -7.06
N TYR A 221 5.12 11.48 -6.92
CA TYR A 221 5.24 10.64 -5.73
C TYR A 221 6.66 10.07 -5.55
N VAL A 222 7.19 9.38 -6.57
CA VAL A 222 8.53 8.78 -6.45
C VAL A 222 9.63 9.83 -6.43
N PHE A 223 9.43 10.96 -7.12
CA PHE A 223 10.35 12.11 -7.10
C PHE A 223 10.50 12.70 -5.69
N THR A 224 9.38 13.03 -5.06
CA THR A 224 9.40 13.61 -3.71
C THR A 224 9.88 12.63 -2.65
N LYS A 225 9.63 11.32 -2.83
CA LYS A 225 10.23 10.28 -1.97
C LYS A 225 11.75 10.20 -2.11
N ALA A 226 12.30 10.30 -3.32
CA ALA A 226 13.75 10.34 -3.53
C ALA A 226 14.40 11.57 -2.85
N ILE A 227 13.81 12.75 -2.98
CA ILE A 227 14.32 13.97 -2.32
C ILE A 227 14.27 13.83 -0.79
N ALA A 228 13.16 13.30 -0.25
CA ALA A 228 13.04 13.07 1.18
C ALA A 228 14.07 12.05 1.70
N GLU A 229 14.42 11.03 0.92
CA GLU A 229 15.51 10.12 1.27
C GLU A 229 16.88 10.80 1.25
N ASN A 230 17.14 11.65 0.26
CA ASN A 230 18.36 12.45 0.20
C ASN A 230 18.47 13.36 1.45
N LEU A 231 17.37 14.01 1.83
CA LEU A 231 17.29 14.77 3.08
C LEU A 231 17.59 13.91 4.31
N VAL A 232 16.88 12.79 4.47
CA VAL A 232 17.09 11.85 5.60
C VAL A 232 18.56 11.40 5.69
N SER A 233 19.23 11.22 4.56
CA SER A 233 20.62 10.79 4.53
C SER A 233 21.56 11.72 5.31
N THR A 234 21.25 13.02 5.35
CA THR A 234 22.06 14.08 5.99
C THR A 234 21.97 14.11 7.52
N TYR A 235 20.99 13.42 8.13
CA TYR A 235 20.79 13.38 9.58
C TYR A 235 21.54 12.21 10.22
N HIS A 236 22.85 12.35 10.37
CA HIS A 236 23.75 11.32 10.91
C HIS A 236 23.78 11.28 12.44
N GLU A 237 23.38 12.37 13.08
CA GLU A 237 23.40 12.58 14.54
C GLU A 237 22.26 11.85 15.26
N ILE A 238 21.19 11.48 14.54
CA ILE A 238 20.05 10.74 15.07
C ILE A 238 19.98 9.32 14.47
N PRO A 239 19.40 8.35 15.19
CA PRO A 239 19.27 6.97 14.73
C PRO A 239 18.17 6.81 13.68
N VAL A 240 18.39 7.34 12.48
CA VAL A 240 17.41 7.35 11.39
C VAL A 240 17.70 6.27 10.34
N VAL A 241 16.63 5.57 9.94
CA VAL A 241 16.65 4.52 8.93
C VAL A 241 15.50 4.70 7.93
N VAL A 242 15.75 4.29 6.69
CA VAL A 242 14.80 4.31 5.58
C VAL A 242 14.37 2.90 5.24
N VAL A 243 13.06 2.73 5.13
CA VAL A 243 12.43 1.47 4.73
C VAL A 243 11.71 1.69 3.41
N ARG A 244 12.02 0.88 2.40
CA ARG A 244 11.52 0.99 1.03
C ARG A 244 10.65 -0.23 0.68
N PRO A 245 9.36 -0.24 1.05
CA PRO A 245 8.44 -1.28 0.63
C PRO A 245 8.17 -1.26 -0.88
N ALA A 246 8.06 -2.46 -1.46
CA ALA A 246 7.54 -2.69 -2.81
C ALA A 246 6.01 -2.50 -2.87
N GLN A 247 5.34 -3.06 -3.88
CA GLN A 247 3.88 -2.94 -3.99
C GLN A 247 3.20 -3.77 -2.91
N ILE A 248 2.55 -3.09 -1.96
CA ILE A 248 1.97 -3.74 -0.80
C ILE A 248 0.60 -4.35 -1.16
N ILE A 249 0.42 -5.62 -0.80
CA ILE A 249 -0.81 -6.39 -1.00
C ILE A 249 -1.39 -6.87 0.34
N SER A 250 -2.49 -7.64 0.29
CA SER A 250 -3.18 -8.16 1.48
C SER A 250 -2.26 -8.95 2.40
N SER A 251 -2.60 -8.98 3.69
CA SER A 251 -1.86 -9.75 4.70
C SER A 251 -1.88 -11.25 4.44
N VAL A 252 -0.82 -11.94 4.85
CA VAL A 252 -0.75 -13.40 4.83
C VAL A 252 -1.39 -13.97 6.09
N PHE A 253 -0.97 -13.47 7.25
CA PHE A 253 -1.26 -14.05 8.56
C PHE A 253 -2.06 -13.13 9.47
N GLU A 254 -1.60 -11.89 9.65
CA GLU A 254 -2.04 -11.06 10.78
C GLU A 254 -2.46 -9.64 10.40
N PRO A 255 -3.29 -8.97 11.24
CA PRO A 255 -4.09 -9.58 12.30
C PRO A 255 -5.21 -10.49 11.77
N LEU A 256 -5.51 -10.36 10.49
CA LEU A 256 -6.53 -11.09 9.75
C LEU A 256 -5.93 -11.56 8.42
N LYS A 257 -6.07 -12.84 8.07
CA LYS A 257 -5.58 -13.38 6.80
C LYS A 257 -6.32 -12.74 5.61
N GLY A 258 -5.60 -12.38 4.56
CA GLY A 258 -6.17 -11.80 3.35
C GLY A 258 -6.77 -10.40 3.53
N TYR A 259 -6.48 -9.69 4.64
CA TYR A 259 -7.04 -8.38 4.89
C TYR A 259 -6.54 -7.33 3.91
N VAL A 260 -7.49 -6.61 3.31
CA VAL A 260 -7.24 -5.47 2.44
C VAL A 260 -8.50 -4.59 2.38
N ASP A 261 -8.31 -3.28 2.41
CA ASP A 261 -9.40 -2.30 2.41
C ASP A 261 -9.05 -1.04 1.61
N ASN A 262 -8.04 -1.13 0.75
CA ASN A 262 -7.69 -0.09 -0.20
C ASN A 262 -7.72 -0.66 -1.63
N ILE A 263 -7.88 0.23 -2.61
CA ILE A 263 -7.96 -0.11 -4.03
C ILE A 263 -6.75 0.47 -4.79
N TYR A 264 -5.54 0.29 -4.28
CA TYR A 264 -4.33 0.79 -4.93
C TYR A 264 -3.63 -0.28 -5.76
N GLY A 265 -3.12 0.11 -6.93
CA GLY A 265 -2.22 -0.70 -7.76
C GLY A 265 -2.74 -2.13 -8.00
N PRO A 266 -1.95 -3.18 -7.67
CA PRO A 266 -2.29 -4.59 -7.93
C PRO A 266 -3.64 -5.04 -7.35
N ILE A 267 -4.09 -4.46 -6.24
CA ILE A 267 -5.36 -4.81 -5.60
C ILE A 267 -6.53 -4.40 -6.51
N ALA A 268 -6.52 -3.17 -7.03
CA ALA A 268 -7.55 -2.69 -7.95
C ALA A 268 -7.57 -3.47 -9.27
N THR A 269 -6.39 -3.78 -9.82
CA THR A 269 -6.28 -4.53 -11.07
C THR A 269 -6.80 -5.95 -10.91
N THR A 270 -6.44 -6.63 -9.82
CA THR A 270 -6.93 -7.98 -9.48
C THR A 270 -8.44 -7.99 -9.23
N LEU A 271 -8.97 -7.03 -8.46
CA LEU A 271 -10.41 -6.90 -8.23
C LEU A 271 -11.18 -6.66 -9.54
N GLY A 272 -10.66 -5.76 -10.38
CA GLY A 272 -11.25 -5.45 -11.68
C GLY A 272 -11.24 -6.68 -12.61
N ALA A 273 -10.16 -7.45 -12.62
CA ALA A 273 -10.09 -8.70 -13.37
C ALA A 273 -11.08 -9.75 -12.85
N ALA A 274 -11.14 -9.95 -11.52
CA ALA A 274 -11.98 -10.96 -10.87
C ALA A 274 -13.49 -10.68 -10.99
N THR A 275 -13.88 -9.41 -11.00
CA THR A 275 -15.28 -9.00 -11.24
C THR A 275 -15.64 -8.96 -12.73
N GLY A 276 -14.66 -9.17 -13.62
CA GLY A 276 -14.80 -9.04 -15.07
C GLY A 276 -14.95 -7.60 -15.55
N PHE A 277 -14.74 -6.61 -14.67
CA PHE A 277 -14.77 -5.18 -14.97
C PHE A 277 -13.59 -4.74 -15.84
N LEU A 278 -12.41 -5.32 -15.63
CA LEU A 278 -11.22 -5.12 -16.45
C LEU A 278 -11.00 -6.29 -17.40
N LYS A 279 -10.72 -5.97 -18.67
CA LYS A 279 -10.54 -6.94 -19.77
C LYS A 279 -9.15 -6.86 -20.40
N VAL A 280 -8.56 -5.67 -20.39
CA VAL A 280 -7.20 -5.39 -20.86
C VAL A 280 -6.56 -4.39 -19.93
N TRP A 281 -5.25 -4.49 -19.77
CA TRP A 281 -4.43 -3.61 -18.94
C TRP A 281 -3.10 -3.37 -19.65
N SER A 282 -2.69 -2.11 -19.81
CA SER A 282 -1.39 -1.74 -20.38
C SER A 282 -0.28 -2.17 -19.44
N CYS A 283 0.44 -3.22 -19.82
CA CYS A 283 1.43 -3.92 -19.00
C CYS A 283 2.21 -4.90 -19.88
N ASP A 284 3.51 -5.05 -19.61
CA ASP A 284 4.29 -6.18 -20.08
C ASP A 284 4.06 -7.36 -19.13
N GLY A 285 3.35 -8.39 -19.57
CA GLY A 285 3.05 -9.54 -18.72
C GLY A 285 4.28 -10.37 -18.32
N ASN A 286 5.43 -10.18 -18.98
CA ASN A 286 6.64 -10.93 -18.74
C ASN A 286 7.57 -10.30 -17.71
N VAL A 287 7.37 -9.01 -17.36
CA VAL A 287 8.20 -8.37 -16.33
C VAL A 287 7.88 -8.93 -14.94
N LYS A 288 8.87 -8.84 -14.06
CA LYS A 288 8.81 -9.30 -12.68
C LYS A 288 7.81 -8.49 -11.86
N SER A 289 7.01 -9.20 -11.06
CA SER A 289 6.04 -8.60 -10.16
C SER A 289 6.60 -8.49 -8.74
N PHE A 290 6.83 -7.26 -8.27
CA PHE A 290 7.36 -7.00 -6.93
C PHE A 290 6.24 -6.65 -5.95
N VAL A 291 5.47 -7.67 -5.56
CA VAL A 291 4.34 -7.53 -4.62
C VAL A 291 4.65 -8.18 -3.28
N ILE A 292 4.49 -7.46 -2.17
CA ILE A 292 4.82 -7.92 -0.82
C ILE A 292 3.63 -7.77 0.13
N PRO A 293 3.31 -8.76 0.97
CA PRO A 293 2.24 -8.64 1.95
C PRO A 293 2.52 -7.58 3.01
N VAL A 294 1.46 -6.90 3.46
CA VAL A 294 1.56 -5.78 4.43
C VAL A 294 2.06 -6.18 5.81
N ASP A 295 1.72 -7.38 6.29
CA ASP A 295 2.15 -7.89 7.59
C ASP A 295 3.64 -8.24 7.59
N ILE A 296 4.15 -8.80 6.49
CA ILE A 296 5.60 -8.98 6.26
C ILE A 296 6.31 -7.62 6.34
N VAL A 297 5.77 -6.59 5.67
CA VAL A 297 6.33 -5.23 5.70
C VAL A 297 6.35 -4.65 7.12
N VAL A 298 5.26 -4.79 7.88
CA VAL A 298 5.14 -4.23 9.23
C VAL A 298 6.06 -4.95 10.22
N ASN A 299 6.16 -6.28 10.13
CA ASN A 299 7.09 -7.05 10.95
C ASN A 299 8.54 -6.69 10.66
N SER A 300 8.89 -6.47 9.38
CA SER A 300 10.21 -5.93 9.02
C SER A 300 10.43 -4.54 9.61
N ILE A 301 9.46 -3.61 9.52
CA ILE A 301 9.59 -2.24 10.08
C ILE A 301 9.92 -2.28 11.58
N LEU A 302 9.20 -3.07 12.36
CA LEU A 302 9.42 -3.18 13.80
C LEU A 302 10.77 -3.83 14.13
N SER A 303 11.17 -4.83 13.35
CA SER A 303 12.47 -5.49 13.48
C SER A 303 13.63 -4.58 13.08
N ILE A 304 13.45 -3.73 12.06
CA ILE A 304 14.44 -2.73 11.65
C ILE A 304 14.65 -1.68 12.73
N ALA A 305 13.58 -1.22 13.40
CA ALA A 305 13.71 -0.33 14.55
C ALA A 305 14.46 -1.02 15.70
N TRP A 306 14.19 -2.29 15.99
CA TRP A 306 14.98 -3.07 16.95
C TRP A 306 16.46 -3.16 16.59
N TYR A 307 16.77 -3.47 15.33
CA TYR A 307 18.15 -3.51 14.85
C TYR A 307 18.83 -2.15 15.00
N THR A 308 18.11 -1.08 14.67
CA THR A 308 18.60 0.30 14.78
C THR A 308 19.03 0.61 16.21
N VAL A 309 18.24 0.18 17.21
CA VAL A 309 18.59 0.39 18.63
C VAL A 309 19.73 -0.53 19.07
N SER A 310 19.68 -1.81 18.68
CA SER A 310 20.58 -2.84 19.18
C SER A 310 22.01 -2.74 18.63
N TYR A 311 22.17 -2.13 17.46
CA TYR A 311 23.45 -2.03 16.76
C TYR A 311 23.88 -0.58 16.51
N LYS A 312 23.23 0.39 17.14
CA LYS A 312 23.71 1.78 17.18
C LYS A 312 25.05 1.83 17.93
N THR A 313 26.12 2.23 17.26
CA THR A 313 27.39 2.60 17.91
C THR A 313 27.43 4.12 18.12
N ASN A 314 28.51 4.65 18.70
CA ASN A 314 28.71 6.09 18.85
C ASN A 314 28.75 6.87 17.51
N SER A 315 28.85 6.18 16.36
CA SER A 315 28.67 6.77 15.02
C SER A 315 27.64 5.96 14.21
N THR A 316 26.90 6.63 13.34
CA THR A 316 25.93 5.96 12.43
C THR A 316 26.59 5.39 11.17
N GLU A 317 27.92 5.51 11.01
CA GLU A 317 28.64 5.12 9.79
C GLU A 317 28.54 3.62 9.48
N ASN A 318 28.42 2.77 10.50
CA ASN A 318 28.30 1.32 10.37
C ASN A 318 26.85 0.81 10.45
N LEU A 319 25.87 1.71 10.63
CA LEU A 319 24.46 1.33 10.72
C LEU A 319 23.93 1.03 9.30
N LEU A 320 23.23 -0.09 9.13
CA LEU A 320 22.42 -0.29 7.93
C LEU A 320 21.26 0.70 7.95
N ARG A 321 21.31 1.71 7.07
CA ARG A 321 20.34 2.81 7.07
C ARG A 321 19.24 2.70 6.03
N VAL A 322 19.34 1.77 5.08
CA VAL A 322 18.37 1.62 3.99
C VAL A 322 18.00 0.15 3.85
N PHE A 323 16.70 -0.16 3.82
CA PHE A 323 16.19 -1.52 3.65
C PHE A 323 15.18 -1.55 2.52
N ASN A 324 15.42 -2.38 1.50
CA ASN A 324 14.39 -2.67 0.50
C ASN A 324 13.53 -3.84 1.01
N LEU A 325 12.23 -3.61 1.18
CA LEU A 325 11.28 -4.66 1.54
C LEU A 325 10.58 -5.12 0.28
N VAL A 326 11.23 -6.07 -0.40
CA VAL A 326 10.82 -6.63 -1.69
C VAL A 326 10.57 -8.14 -1.55
N PRO A 327 9.91 -8.77 -2.52
CA PRO A 327 9.70 -10.21 -2.47
C PRO A 327 11.01 -10.97 -2.51
N SER A 328 11.11 -12.06 -1.75
CA SER A 328 12.27 -12.97 -1.82
C SER A 328 12.41 -13.52 -3.25
N LYS A 329 13.63 -13.83 -3.68
CA LYS A 329 13.92 -14.28 -5.06
C LYS A 329 12.99 -15.39 -5.55
N ASP A 330 12.67 -16.35 -4.68
CA ASP A 330 11.83 -17.51 -4.99
C ASP A 330 10.34 -17.16 -5.14
N LYS A 331 9.95 -15.98 -4.64
CA LYS A 331 8.63 -15.38 -4.81
C LYS A 331 8.55 -14.44 -6.01
N ILE A 332 9.66 -14.05 -6.64
CA ILE A 332 9.57 -13.15 -7.79
C ILE A 332 9.12 -13.95 -9.02
N ILE A 333 7.86 -13.74 -9.42
CA ILE A 333 7.27 -14.30 -10.65
C ILE A 333 6.77 -13.19 -11.57
N SER A 334 6.56 -13.52 -12.85
CA SER A 334 6.07 -12.52 -13.82
C SER A 334 4.65 -12.08 -13.51
N ILE A 335 4.26 -10.90 -13.98
CA ILE A 335 2.91 -10.36 -13.79
C ILE A 335 1.84 -11.31 -14.36
N ASN A 336 2.07 -11.90 -15.55
CA ASN A 336 1.16 -12.89 -16.12
C ASN A 336 1.01 -14.13 -15.24
N HIS A 337 2.14 -14.65 -14.73
CA HIS A 337 2.12 -15.84 -13.89
C HIS A 337 1.39 -15.56 -12.55
N ASN A 338 1.50 -14.35 -12.01
CA ASN A 338 0.72 -13.91 -10.85
C ASN A 338 -0.78 -13.92 -11.14
N PHE A 339 -1.22 -13.31 -12.25
CA PHE A 339 -2.63 -13.32 -12.63
C PHE A 339 -3.15 -14.71 -12.95
N GLU A 340 -2.33 -15.58 -13.52
CA GLU A 340 -2.69 -16.97 -13.82
C GLU A 340 -2.92 -17.78 -12.54
N LYS A 341 -1.94 -17.80 -11.62
CA LYS A 341 -2.10 -18.49 -10.33
C LYS A 341 -3.29 -17.98 -9.53
N PHE A 342 -3.48 -16.66 -9.48
CA PHE A 342 -4.65 -16.10 -8.80
C PHE A 342 -5.96 -16.55 -9.48
N ARG A 343 -6.02 -16.55 -10.82
CA ARG A 343 -7.20 -17.01 -11.58
C ARG A 343 -7.49 -18.49 -11.35
N GLU A 344 -6.46 -19.35 -11.28
CA GLU A 344 -6.62 -20.78 -10.99
C GLU A 344 -7.28 -20.99 -9.63
N VAL A 345 -6.76 -20.33 -8.59
CA VAL A 345 -7.33 -20.39 -7.24
C VAL A 345 -8.73 -19.80 -7.22
N PHE A 346 -8.95 -18.64 -7.83
CA PHE A 346 -10.27 -18.02 -7.95
C PHE A 346 -11.32 -18.97 -8.58
N CYS A 347 -10.95 -19.67 -9.65
CA CYS A 347 -11.81 -20.65 -10.32
C CYS A 347 -12.05 -21.92 -9.48
N LYS A 348 -11.02 -22.38 -8.74
CA LYS A 348 -11.09 -23.55 -7.85
C LYS A 348 -11.99 -23.28 -6.64
N GLU A 349 -11.79 -22.14 -5.99
CA GLU A 349 -12.50 -21.75 -4.76
C GLU A 349 -13.97 -21.39 -5.01
N LYS A 350 -14.31 -20.88 -6.21
CA LYS A 350 -15.69 -20.48 -6.59
C LYS A 350 -16.33 -19.45 -5.64
N VAL A 351 -15.51 -18.67 -4.95
CA VAL A 351 -15.94 -17.56 -4.07
C VAL A 351 -16.09 -16.29 -4.92
N TYR A 352 -17.11 -16.28 -5.77
CA TYR A 352 -17.37 -15.19 -6.72
C TYR A 352 -18.06 -14.00 -6.06
N SER A 353 -17.77 -12.77 -6.51
CA SER A 353 -18.44 -11.55 -6.03
C SER A 353 -19.87 -11.41 -6.56
N SER A 354 -20.78 -10.90 -5.73
CA SER A 354 -22.13 -10.46 -6.09
C SER A 354 -22.09 -9.32 -7.13
N TYR A 355 -20.98 -8.57 -7.18
CA TYR A 355 -20.74 -7.49 -8.13
C TYR A 355 -20.12 -7.95 -9.45
N THR A 356 -19.94 -9.26 -9.68
CA THR A 356 -19.38 -9.74 -10.94
C THR A 356 -20.30 -9.39 -12.12
N ILE A 357 -19.68 -8.81 -13.16
CA ILE A 357 -20.32 -8.42 -14.42
C ILE A 357 -19.75 -9.15 -15.64
N GLY A 358 -18.68 -9.92 -15.48
CA GLY A 358 -18.09 -10.72 -16.54
C GLY A 358 -17.17 -11.82 -16.00
N PRO A 359 -16.69 -12.73 -16.87
CA PRO A 359 -15.69 -13.71 -16.47
C PRO A 359 -14.35 -13.05 -16.15
N TYR A 360 -13.53 -13.74 -15.35
CA TYR A 360 -12.10 -13.43 -15.19
C TYR A 360 -11.38 -13.76 -16.50
N ASN A 361 -11.10 -12.74 -17.32
CA ASN A 361 -10.40 -12.90 -18.59
C ASN A 361 -9.56 -11.68 -18.98
N MET A 362 -9.00 -10.99 -17.99
CA MET A 362 -8.13 -9.83 -18.23
C MET A 362 -6.85 -10.26 -18.95
N LYS A 363 -6.39 -9.47 -19.93
CA LYS A 363 -5.12 -9.66 -20.61
C LYS A 363 -4.18 -8.47 -20.39
N CYS A 364 -2.90 -8.75 -20.14
CA CYS A 364 -1.84 -7.75 -20.20
C CYS A 364 -1.49 -7.46 -21.66
N VAL A 365 -1.44 -6.18 -22.05
CA VAL A 365 -1.16 -5.76 -23.43
C VAL A 365 -0.01 -4.75 -23.40
N LYS A 366 1.16 -5.16 -23.91
CA LYS A 366 2.37 -4.31 -23.94
C LYS A 366 2.30 -3.24 -25.02
N ASN A 367 1.77 -3.59 -26.19
CA ASN A 367 1.70 -2.65 -27.32
C ASN A 367 0.60 -1.61 -27.07
N GLU A 368 1.00 -0.34 -26.97
CA GLU A 368 0.12 0.77 -26.60
C GLU A 368 -1.02 0.99 -27.60
N SER A 369 -0.76 0.85 -28.91
CA SER A 369 -1.80 0.99 -29.94
C SER A 369 -2.85 -0.12 -29.84
N LEU A 370 -2.39 -1.36 -29.64
CA LEU A 370 -3.26 -2.51 -29.45
C LEU A 370 -4.05 -2.42 -28.14
N TYR A 371 -3.42 -1.94 -27.07
CA TYR A 371 -4.09 -1.66 -25.80
C TYR A 371 -5.20 -0.62 -26.00
N ARG A 372 -4.93 0.51 -26.66
CA ARG A 372 -5.94 1.55 -26.93
C ARG A 372 -7.11 1.01 -27.74
N PHE A 373 -6.82 0.23 -28.79
CA PHE A 373 -7.86 -0.43 -29.59
C PHE A 373 -8.77 -1.32 -28.72
N PHE A 374 -8.19 -2.22 -27.93
CA PHE A 374 -8.97 -3.10 -27.06
C PHE A 374 -9.65 -2.37 -25.90
N PHE A 375 -9.04 -1.31 -25.38
CA PHE A 375 -9.65 -0.48 -24.34
C PHE A 375 -10.89 0.23 -24.88
N ILE A 376 -10.83 0.79 -26.10
CA ILE A 376 -12.01 1.37 -26.74
C ILE A 376 -13.08 0.29 -26.92
N LEU A 377 -12.69 -0.86 -27.48
CA LEU A 377 -13.60 -1.96 -27.77
C LEU A 377 -14.30 -2.54 -26.53
N PHE A 378 -13.58 -2.71 -25.42
CA PHE A 378 -14.10 -3.40 -24.23
C PHE A 378 -14.49 -2.48 -23.07
N HIS A 379 -13.98 -1.25 -23.02
CA HIS A 379 -14.13 -0.32 -21.88
C HIS A 379 -14.70 1.04 -22.25
N VAL A 380 -14.88 1.36 -23.53
CA VAL A 380 -15.52 2.62 -23.97
C VAL A 380 -16.84 2.33 -24.66
N ILE A 381 -16.85 1.48 -25.69
CA ILE A 381 -18.04 1.22 -26.51
C ILE A 381 -19.17 0.61 -25.66
N PRO A 382 -18.99 -0.49 -24.90
CA PRO A 382 -20.09 -1.07 -24.13
C PRO A 382 -20.61 -0.11 -23.03
N PRO A 383 -19.76 0.53 -22.21
CA PRO A 383 -20.21 1.53 -21.23
C PRO A 383 -20.94 2.73 -21.83
N PHE A 384 -20.57 3.18 -23.03
CA PHE A 384 -21.27 4.25 -23.73
C PHE A 384 -22.74 3.89 -23.97
N PHE A 385 -23.02 2.70 -24.50
CA PHE A 385 -24.40 2.24 -24.71
C PHE A 385 -25.15 2.05 -23.38
N VAL A 386 -24.48 1.56 -22.34
CA VAL A 386 -25.08 1.46 -20.99
C VAL A 386 -25.48 2.84 -20.47
N ASP A 387 -24.60 3.85 -20.59
CA ASP A 387 -24.88 5.21 -20.15
C ASP A 387 -25.97 5.90 -21.01
N VAL A 388 -26.08 5.58 -22.30
CA VAL A 388 -27.19 6.02 -23.16
C VAL A 388 -28.51 5.42 -22.65
N VAL A 389 -28.56 4.13 -22.36
CA VAL A 389 -29.74 3.47 -21.80
C VAL A 389 -30.11 4.08 -20.45
N LEU A 390 -29.15 4.26 -19.54
CA LEU A 390 -29.38 4.93 -18.26
C LEU A 390 -29.97 6.33 -18.46
N LYS A 391 -29.44 7.10 -19.41
CA LYS A 391 -29.97 8.44 -19.75
C LYS A 391 -31.42 8.37 -20.25
N LEU A 392 -31.75 7.43 -21.13
CA LEU A 392 -33.10 7.24 -21.66
C LEU A 392 -34.12 6.91 -20.56
N PHE A 393 -33.69 6.21 -19.50
CA PHE A 393 -34.51 5.92 -18.33
C PHE A 393 -34.41 6.97 -17.20
N GLY A 394 -33.82 8.15 -17.47
CA GLY A 394 -33.71 9.24 -16.49
C GLY A 394 -32.67 9.03 -15.39
N TYR A 395 -31.83 7.99 -15.49
CA TYR A 395 -30.72 7.75 -14.57
C TYR A 395 -29.46 8.55 -14.95
N LYS A 396 -28.63 8.87 -13.95
CA LYS A 396 -27.33 9.53 -14.17
C LYS A 396 -26.38 8.59 -14.92
N GLN A 397 -25.68 9.10 -15.94
CA GLN A 397 -24.56 8.38 -16.58
C GLN A 397 -23.41 8.24 -15.58
N ARG A 398 -22.92 7.03 -15.38
CA ARG A 398 -21.92 6.75 -14.33
C ARG A 398 -20.81 5.81 -14.80
N VAL A 399 -21.00 5.04 -15.86
CA VAL A 399 -20.07 3.95 -16.19
C VAL A 399 -18.85 4.49 -16.95
N LEU A 400 -19.05 5.31 -17.99
CA LEU A 400 -17.97 5.86 -18.80
C LEU A 400 -17.01 6.77 -17.99
N PRO A 401 -17.47 7.63 -17.05
CA PRO A 401 -16.58 8.36 -16.15
C PRO A 401 -15.68 7.47 -15.29
N ILE A 402 -16.14 6.27 -14.90
CA ILE A 402 -15.31 5.32 -14.13
C ILE A 402 -14.19 4.78 -15.03
N TYR A 403 -14.51 4.35 -16.26
CA TYR A 403 -13.48 3.86 -17.18
C TYR A 403 -12.48 4.94 -17.61
N ARG A 404 -12.90 6.21 -17.67
CA ARG A 404 -11.94 7.32 -17.83
C ARG A 404 -10.91 7.36 -16.71
N LYS A 405 -11.33 7.17 -15.45
CA LYS A 405 -10.41 7.10 -14.31
C LYS A 405 -9.49 5.87 -14.39
N VAL A 406 -10.01 4.72 -14.82
CA VAL A 406 -9.22 3.50 -15.05
C VAL A 406 -8.13 3.75 -16.10
N TYR A 407 -8.48 4.38 -17.24
CA TYR A 407 -7.52 4.69 -18.29
C TYR A 407 -6.37 5.58 -17.79
N LEU A 408 -6.70 6.64 -17.06
CA LEU A 408 -5.72 7.55 -16.48
C LEU A 408 -4.82 6.84 -15.45
N ALA A 409 -5.41 6.04 -14.56
CA ALA A 409 -4.65 5.25 -13.59
C ALA A 409 -3.71 4.24 -14.27
N ASN A 410 -4.18 3.56 -15.33
CA ASN A 410 -3.34 2.62 -16.07
C ASN A 410 -2.18 3.31 -16.78
N LYS A 411 -2.39 4.49 -17.39
CA LYS A 411 -1.31 5.26 -18.02
C LYS A 411 -0.18 5.59 -17.04
N ILE A 412 -0.52 5.95 -15.80
CA ILE A 412 0.46 6.26 -14.75
C ILE A 412 1.18 4.99 -14.29
N LEU A 413 0.43 3.91 -14.06
CA LEU A 413 0.98 2.64 -13.55
C LEU A 413 1.78 1.85 -14.61
N ALA A 414 1.52 2.08 -15.90
CA ALA A 414 2.17 1.39 -17.00
C ALA A 414 3.70 1.49 -16.92
N TYR A 415 4.24 2.61 -16.42
CA TYR A 415 5.68 2.77 -16.21
C TYR A 415 6.27 1.66 -15.34
N PHE A 416 5.60 1.31 -14.24
CA PHE A 416 6.06 0.28 -13.28
C PHE A 416 5.74 -1.15 -13.73
N CYS A 417 4.80 -1.31 -14.67
CA CYS A 417 4.34 -2.60 -15.17
C CYS A 417 4.90 -2.95 -16.57
N THR A 418 5.83 -2.13 -17.10
CA THR A 418 6.50 -2.38 -18.40
C THR A 418 8.03 -2.38 -18.28
N LYS A 419 8.56 -2.20 -17.07
CA LYS A 419 9.99 -2.22 -16.76
C LYS A 419 10.30 -3.31 -15.75
N ASP A 420 11.44 -3.98 -15.94
CA ASP A 420 12.02 -4.85 -14.93
C ASP A 420 12.88 -4.05 -13.95
N TYR A 421 13.00 -4.57 -12.74
CA TYR A 421 13.83 -4.03 -11.67
C TYR A 421 14.69 -5.13 -11.07
N ASN A 422 15.81 -4.72 -10.49
CA ASN A 422 16.69 -5.57 -9.70
C ASN A 422 16.98 -4.87 -8.36
N PHE A 423 16.23 -5.26 -7.33
CA PHE A 423 16.40 -4.74 -5.98
C PHE A 423 17.40 -5.59 -5.19
N SER A 424 18.33 -4.94 -4.50
CA SER A 424 19.09 -5.58 -3.41
C SER A 424 18.19 -5.72 -2.19
N ASP A 425 18.22 -6.86 -1.51
CA ASP A 425 17.50 -7.16 -0.26
C ASP A 425 18.43 -7.74 0.83
N LYS A 426 19.74 -7.51 0.68
CA LYS A 426 20.80 -8.04 1.54
C LYS A 426 20.61 -7.62 3.01
N ASN A 427 20.17 -6.40 3.28
CA ASN A 427 20.01 -5.91 4.65
C ASN A 427 18.83 -6.59 5.35
N SER A 428 17.73 -6.86 4.64
CA SER A 428 16.60 -7.65 5.15
C SER A 428 17.01 -9.09 5.46
N GLY A 429 17.83 -9.72 4.60
CA GLY A 429 18.40 -11.05 4.86
C GLY A 429 19.34 -11.09 6.07
N LYS A 430 20.19 -10.07 6.22
CA LYS A 430 21.07 -9.92 7.40
C LYS A 430 20.25 -9.66 8.67
N LEU A 431 19.19 -8.87 8.60
CA LEU A 431 18.30 -8.65 9.74
C LEU A 431 17.68 -9.95 10.23
N TRP A 432 17.16 -10.77 9.30
CA TRP A 432 16.58 -12.07 9.64
C TRP A 432 17.58 -13.01 10.32
N SER A 433 18.85 -13.02 9.91
CA SER A 433 19.86 -13.89 10.54
C SER A 433 20.23 -13.47 11.97
N LEU A 434 20.04 -12.21 12.34
CA LEU A 434 20.32 -11.68 13.67
C LEU A 434 19.20 -11.94 14.69
N MET A 435 17.98 -12.20 14.24
CA MET A 435 16.82 -12.45 15.10
C MET A 435 16.87 -13.82 15.75
N ASN A 436 16.52 -13.89 17.04
CA ASN A 436 16.38 -15.17 17.74
C ASN A 436 15.07 -15.87 17.32
N SER A 437 14.88 -17.12 17.77
CA SER A 437 13.69 -17.91 17.40
C SER A 437 12.37 -17.23 17.83
N LYS A 438 12.34 -16.58 18.99
CA LYS A 438 11.12 -15.91 19.49
C LYS A 438 10.80 -14.64 18.70
N ASP A 439 11.82 -13.87 18.34
CA ASP A 439 11.69 -12.70 17.47
C ASP A 439 11.15 -13.11 16.09
N LYS A 440 11.66 -14.22 15.52
CA LYS A 440 11.21 -14.76 14.24
C LYS A 440 9.78 -15.28 14.28
N GLU A 441 9.34 -15.84 15.40
CA GLU A 441 7.97 -16.28 15.61
C GLU A 441 7.00 -15.09 15.68
N ILE A 442 7.31 -14.08 16.50
CA ILE A 442 6.41 -12.96 16.77
C ILE A 442 6.44 -11.94 15.62
N PHE A 443 7.63 -11.60 15.10
CA PHE A 443 7.82 -10.60 14.04
C PHE A 443 8.25 -11.28 12.75
N ASN A 444 7.53 -12.33 12.35
CA ASN A 444 7.86 -13.10 11.16
C ASN A 444 7.73 -12.24 9.89
N PHE A 445 8.82 -12.15 9.13
CA PHE A 445 8.81 -11.58 7.77
C PHE A 445 9.51 -12.50 6.76
N ASP A 446 9.68 -13.78 7.09
CA ASP A 446 10.15 -14.79 6.14
C ASP A 446 9.02 -15.17 5.17
N GLN A 447 9.24 -14.88 3.89
CA GLN A 447 8.24 -15.14 2.86
C GLN A 447 8.14 -16.61 2.47
N ASN A 448 9.05 -17.47 2.93
CA ASN A 448 8.95 -18.92 2.76
C ASN A 448 7.95 -19.58 3.71
N SER A 449 7.44 -18.83 4.69
CA SER A 449 6.44 -19.30 5.66
C SER A 449 5.04 -19.54 5.08
N TYR A 450 4.79 -19.18 3.82
CA TYR A 450 3.50 -19.39 3.15
C TYR A 450 3.64 -19.85 1.71
N THR A 451 2.64 -20.56 1.20
CA THR A 451 2.57 -20.96 -0.22
C THR A 451 1.73 -19.99 -1.04
N TYR A 452 1.92 -19.96 -2.36
CA TYR A 452 1.10 -19.16 -3.26
C TYR A 452 -0.37 -19.59 -3.26
N GLU A 453 -0.63 -20.90 -3.21
CA GLU A 453 -2.00 -21.43 -3.22
C GLU A 453 -2.77 -21.00 -1.95
N GLU A 454 -2.16 -21.20 -0.77
CA GLU A 454 -2.75 -20.78 0.50
C GLU A 454 -2.98 -19.26 0.54
N TYR A 455 -1.97 -18.49 0.13
CA TYR A 455 -2.08 -17.04 0.12
C TYR A 455 -3.21 -16.56 -0.79
N TYR A 456 -3.27 -17.03 -2.04
CA TYR A 456 -4.32 -16.62 -2.96
C TYR A 456 -5.71 -17.10 -2.55
N ARG A 457 -5.82 -18.24 -1.87
CA ARG A 457 -7.08 -18.72 -1.28
C ARG A 457 -7.62 -17.70 -0.28
N ASN A 458 -6.74 -17.14 0.55
CA ASN A 458 -7.08 -16.11 1.52
C ASN A 458 -7.36 -14.76 0.84
N CYS A 459 -6.60 -14.39 -0.19
CA CYS A 459 -6.84 -13.16 -0.95
C CYS A 459 -8.21 -13.14 -1.63
N VAL A 460 -8.66 -14.27 -2.21
CA VAL A 460 -9.99 -14.36 -2.85
C VAL A 460 -11.11 -14.12 -1.83
N ARG A 461 -11.05 -14.78 -0.66
CA ARG A 461 -12.03 -14.59 0.43
C ARG A 461 -11.94 -13.18 1.03
N GLY A 462 -10.73 -12.72 1.32
CA GLY A 462 -10.46 -11.43 1.92
C GLY A 462 -10.87 -10.26 1.03
N GLY A 463 -10.60 -10.34 -0.29
CA GLY A 463 -11.09 -9.35 -1.25
C GLY A 463 -12.62 -9.27 -1.29
N ARG A 464 -13.31 -10.41 -1.19
CA ARG A 464 -14.77 -10.44 -1.09
C ARG A 464 -15.26 -9.74 0.19
N VAL A 465 -14.75 -10.17 1.34
CA VAL A 465 -15.26 -9.74 2.66
C VAL A 465 -14.79 -8.33 3.02
N TYR A 466 -13.49 -8.05 2.94
CA TYR A 466 -12.90 -6.82 3.45
C TYR A 466 -12.95 -5.68 2.43
N LEU A 467 -12.76 -5.97 1.15
CA LEU A 467 -12.70 -4.95 0.09
C LEU A 467 -14.06 -4.66 -0.52
N THR A 468 -14.81 -5.69 -0.93
CA THR A 468 -16.15 -5.49 -1.53
C THR A 468 -17.29 -5.47 -0.54
N LYS A 469 -17.02 -5.76 0.74
CA LYS A 469 -18.04 -5.84 1.81
C LYS A 469 -19.19 -6.78 1.43
N ASP A 470 -18.85 -7.87 0.75
CA ASP A 470 -19.81 -8.86 0.25
C ASP A 470 -19.72 -10.11 1.14
N PRO A 471 -20.74 -10.39 1.98
CA PRO A 471 -20.68 -11.47 2.95
C PRO A 471 -20.49 -12.87 2.34
N MET A 472 -20.00 -13.82 3.14
CA MET A 472 -19.74 -15.20 2.66
C MET A 472 -21.03 -16.02 2.43
N ASP A 473 -22.10 -15.72 3.15
CA ASP A 473 -23.41 -16.38 3.00
C ASP A 473 -24.08 -16.10 1.63
N THR A 474 -23.71 -15.01 0.95
CA THR A 474 -24.21 -14.69 -0.40
C THR A 474 -23.47 -15.43 -1.53
N VAL A 475 -22.41 -16.20 -1.23
CA VAL A 475 -21.62 -16.98 -2.23
C VAL A 475 -22.49 -17.91 -3.09
N PRO A 476 -23.49 -18.65 -2.58
CA PRO A 476 -24.33 -19.51 -3.41
C PRO A 476 -25.11 -18.70 -4.47
N ALA A 477 -25.63 -17.53 -4.10
CA ALA A 477 -26.35 -16.64 -5.02
C ALA A 477 -25.39 -16.01 -6.04
N ALA A 478 -24.23 -15.52 -5.59
CA ALA A 478 -23.19 -14.97 -6.46
C ALA A 478 -22.66 -16.02 -7.46
N THR A 479 -22.55 -17.29 -7.06
CA THR A 479 -22.16 -18.39 -7.95
C THR A 479 -23.20 -18.64 -9.04
N LYS A 480 -24.50 -18.63 -8.71
CA LYS A 480 -25.57 -18.73 -9.71
C LYS A 480 -25.51 -17.55 -10.68
N ARG A 481 -25.31 -16.33 -10.18
CA ARG A 481 -25.12 -15.13 -11.00
C ARG A 481 -23.91 -15.27 -11.93
N TYR A 482 -22.77 -15.71 -11.42
CA TYR A 482 -21.54 -15.90 -12.20
C TYR A 482 -21.76 -16.85 -13.38
N LYS A 483 -22.43 -17.99 -13.15
CA LYS A 483 -22.79 -18.94 -14.23
C LYS A 483 -23.69 -18.29 -15.30
N ARG A 484 -24.70 -17.51 -14.89
CA ARG A 484 -25.56 -16.76 -15.84
C ARG A 484 -24.76 -15.74 -16.64
N VAL A 485 -23.88 -14.98 -15.98
CA VAL A 485 -23.01 -13.99 -16.64
C VAL A 485 -22.08 -14.66 -17.66
N ILE A 486 -21.49 -15.82 -17.32
CA ILE A 486 -20.70 -16.61 -18.27
C ILE A 486 -21.55 -17.03 -19.47
N PHE A 487 -22.74 -17.59 -19.23
CA PHE A 487 -23.63 -18.05 -20.28
C PHE A 487 -24.02 -16.90 -21.23
N LEU A 488 -24.41 -15.74 -20.68
CA LEU A 488 -24.72 -14.54 -21.46
C LEU A 488 -23.50 -14.06 -22.26
N ASN A 489 -22.31 -14.10 -21.67
CA ASN A 489 -21.07 -13.72 -22.36
C ASN A 489 -20.72 -14.70 -23.50
N ILE A 490 -21.01 -15.99 -23.35
CA ILE A 490 -20.85 -16.98 -24.44
C ILE A 490 -21.83 -16.69 -25.57
N LEU A 491 -23.12 -16.47 -25.24
CA LEU A 491 -24.14 -16.10 -26.24
C LEU A 491 -23.78 -14.82 -26.99
N PHE A 492 -23.33 -13.79 -26.26
CA PHE A 492 -22.90 -12.53 -26.86
C PHE A 492 -21.73 -12.73 -27.82
N LYS A 493 -20.71 -13.52 -27.43
CA LYS A 493 -19.59 -13.85 -28.31
C LYS A 493 -20.04 -14.64 -29.53
N ALA A 494 -20.90 -15.64 -29.35
CA ALA A 494 -21.42 -16.44 -30.46
C ALA A 494 -22.20 -15.57 -31.47
N ALA A 495 -23.07 -14.69 -30.97
CA ALA A 495 -23.79 -13.72 -31.81
C ALA A 495 -22.84 -12.76 -32.53
N PHE A 496 -21.82 -12.25 -31.84
CA PHE A 496 -20.81 -11.38 -32.44
C PHE A 496 -20.03 -12.09 -33.57
N TYR A 497 -19.56 -13.32 -33.34
CA TYR A 497 -18.86 -14.10 -34.36
C TYR A 497 -19.78 -14.49 -35.53
N LEU A 498 -21.06 -14.76 -35.25
CA LEU A 498 -22.05 -15.02 -36.30
C LEU A 498 -22.26 -13.78 -37.18
N ILE A 499 -22.41 -12.60 -36.59
CA ILE A 499 -22.56 -11.33 -37.33
C ILE A 499 -21.33 -11.05 -38.19
N ILE A 500 -20.13 -11.25 -37.63
CA ILE A 500 -18.88 -11.11 -38.39
C ILE A 500 -18.82 -12.14 -39.53
N GLY A 501 -19.17 -13.39 -39.27
CA GLY A 501 -19.20 -14.45 -40.29
C GLY A 501 -20.15 -14.13 -41.43
N ILE A 502 -21.38 -13.68 -41.11
CA ILE A 502 -22.37 -13.23 -42.11
C ILE A 502 -21.86 -12.03 -42.91
N PHE A 503 -21.19 -11.08 -42.26
CA PHE A 503 -20.57 -9.94 -42.95
C PHE A 503 -19.49 -10.42 -43.95
N PHE A 504 -18.61 -11.34 -43.55
CA PHE A 504 -17.59 -11.87 -44.47
C PHE A 504 -18.17 -12.73 -45.60
N ILE A 505 -19.27 -13.47 -45.36
CA ILE A 505 -19.95 -14.27 -46.40
C ILE A 505 -20.65 -13.39 -47.44
N ASN A 506 -21.15 -12.21 -47.06
CA ASN A 506 -21.89 -11.33 -47.96
C ASN A 506 -21.02 -10.30 -48.70
N PHE A 507 -19.76 -10.12 -48.30
CA PHE A 507 -18.85 -9.09 -48.84
C PHE A 507 -17.53 -9.66 -49.40
N ILE A 508 -17.46 -10.98 -49.61
CA ILE A 508 -16.49 -11.70 -50.44
C ILE A 508 -17.31 -12.44 -51.50
#